data_AF-A0A8D2NP06-F1
#
_entry.id   AF-A0A8D2NP06-F1
#
_cell.length_a   1.000
_cell.length_b   1.000
_cell.length_c   1.000
_cell.angle_alpha   90.00
_cell.angle_beta   90.00
_cell.angle_gamma   90.00
#
_symmetry.space_group_name_H-M   'P 1'
#
loop_
_entity.id
_entity.type
_entity.pdbx_description
1 polymer ?
#
loop_
_entity_poly.entity_id
_entity_poly.type
_entity_poly.pdbx_seq_one_letter_code
_entity_poly.pdbx_strand_id
1 'polypeptide(L)'
;ELVHRGADPCVAFSLQILDLLHIQDKAAARQFQRVATTTLLTMAREQPQLAERHLLQPLLAPLCRCSETTGGLGKGLVFLLVYVVGNDSSSLLLGSLQSVLGVVFSLYSFAKQNVSYLRSPCQDILLWFLEKAEREQSLAVLEGLARLSSQVPTLHPQCQLRVGSEGGAAIVLGETISDEDEALYQKISLEQCHVESLVELLSHCQKSGLAGDFFIHCLKELTQVVAEDEAAPNPSVEPGGSLLELEQYQARQGRKLLVLQLVAALCEGVSDTVFTDIVQVGRGKARGDRLSTARSKAHRARSKEQSTCCEPSASSASAAPRTDSLAPAGLQELLVSAYDPQPPARAAALRRLTSLVTLRDPETLRIQEKLLEVFLENVQHEDAFVYLSAIQGEQYLLERVPALCQGRFCAKVGRV
;
A
#
# COMPACT_ATOMS: atom_id res chain seq x y z
N GLU A 1 40.51 11.70 -27.40
CA GLU A 1 40.66 10.39 -28.07
C GLU A 1 39.40 9.86 -28.76
N LEU A 2 38.16 10.15 -28.31
CA LEU A 2 36.94 9.64 -28.96
C LEU A 2 36.56 10.31 -30.30
N VAL A 3 36.96 11.58 -30.52
CA VAL A 3 36.77 12.27 -31.82
C VAL A 3 37.57 11.60 -32.94
N HIS A 4 38.65 10.85 -32.62
CA HIS A 4 39.44 10.12 -33.60
C HIS A 4 38.87 8.74 -33.98
N ARG A 5 37.75 8.29 -33.39
CA ARG A 5 37.14 6.98 -33.67
C ARG A 5 35.81 7.03 -34.44
N GLY A 6 35.43 8.17 -35.00
CA GLY A 6 34.19 8.28 -35.80
C GLY A 6 32.90 8.17 -34.98
N ALA A 7 32.97 8.34 -33.65
CA ALA A 7 31.79 8.49 -32.83
C ALA A 7 31.16 9.86 -33.08
N ASP A 8 29.83 9.90 -33.23
CA ASP A 8 29.09 11.16 -33.40
C ASP A 8 29.54 12.18 -32.34
N PRO A 9 29.88 13.43 -32.73
CA PRO A 9 30.34 14.46 -31.79
C PRO A 9 29.36 14.69 -30.64
N CYS A 10 28.07 14.53 -30.92
CA CYS A 10 26.98 14.62 -29.95
C CYS A 10 27.04 13.52 -28.87
N VAL A 11 27.46 12.31 -29.23
CA VAL A 11 27.61 11.18 -28.28
C VAL A 11 28.84 11.38 -27.39
N ALA A 12 29.95 11.85 -27.97
CA ALA A 12 31.15 12.13 -27.18
C ALA A 12 30.93 13.28 -26.18
N PHE A 13 30.18 14.31 -26.59
CA PHE A 13 29.82 15.44 -25.73
C PHE A 13 28.82 15.04 -24.64
N SER A 14 27.83 14.20 -24.97
CA SER A 14 26.83 13.77 -23.99
C SER A 14 27.42 12.87 -22.90
N LEU A 15 28.37 11.99 -23.25
CA LEU A 15 29.12 11.19 -22.28
C LEU A 15 29.93 12.05 -21.31
N GLN A 16 30.59 13.11 -21.80
CA GLN A 16 31.32 14.04 -20.94
C GLN A 16 30.40 14.76 -19.94
N ILE A 17 29.21 15.18 -20.37
CA ILE A 17 28.22 15.80 -19.46
C ILE A 17 27.77 14.80 -18.39
N LEU A 18 27.52 13.54 -18.78
CA LEU A 18 27.16 12.50 -17.83
C LEU A 18 28.31 12.19 -16.86
N ASP A 19 29.56 12.20 -17.31
CA ASP A 19 30.73 12.01 -16.44
C ASP A 19 30.88 13.13 -15.41
N LEU A 20 30.56 14.38 -15.77
CA LEU A 20 30.57 15.52 -14.84
C LEU A 20 29.58 15.35 -13.68
N LEU A 21 28.48 14.62 -13.88
CA LEU A 21 27.51 14.32 -12.82
C LEU A 21 28.07 13.33 -11.80
N HIS A 22 29.06 12.50 -12.17
CA HIS A 22 29.58 11.42 -11.33
C HIS A 22 30.88 11.77 -10.58
N ILE A 23 31.31 13.02 -10.63
CA ILE A 23 32.53 13.47 -9.94
C ILE A 23 32.35 13.37 -8.42
N GLN A 24 33.22 12.60 -7.77
CA GLN A 24 33.13 12.29 -6.32
C GLN A 24 33.78 13.34 -5.41
N ASP A 25 34.54 14.29 -5.96
CA ASP A 25 35.19 15.34 -5.17
C ASP A 25 34.15 16.28 -4.55
N LYS A 26 33.99 16.26 -3.22
CA LYS A 26 32.97 17.02 -2.49
C LYS A 26 33.05 18.54 -2.72
N ALA A 27 34.26 19.08 -2.96
CA ALA A 27 34.45 20.51 -3.15
C ALA A 27 34.02 20.97 -4.56
N ALA A 28 34.40 20.23 -5.60
CA ALA A 28 34.11 20.59 -6.98
C ALA A 28 32.81 19.97 -7.55
N ALA A 29 32.30 18.89 -6.95
CA ALA A 29 31.11 18.17 -7.43
C ALA A 29 29.89 19.08 -7.59
N ARG A 30 29.66 20.00 -6.65
CA ARG A 30 28.52 20.94 -6.74
C ARG A 30 28.62 21.88 -7.93
N GLN A 31 29.83 22.32 -8.27
CA GLN A 31 30.05 23.21 -9.42
C GLN A 31 29.89 22.44 -10.73
N PHE A 32 30.46 21.24 -10.82
CA PHE A 32 30.30 20.39 -12.00
C PHE A 32 28.86 19.93 -12.21
N GLN A 33 28.14 19.56 -11.14
CA GLN A 33 26.72 19.23 -11.20
C GLN A 33 25.88 20.42 -11.69
N ARG A 34 26.16 21.65 -11.24
CA ARG A 34 25.48 22.85 -11.75
C ARG A 34 25.74 23.09 -13.23
N VAL A 35 26.99 22.96 -13.67
CA VAL A 35 27.37 23.12 -15.08
C VAL A 35 26.69 22.04 -15.94
N ALA A 36 26.76 20.78 -15.52
CA ALA A 36 26.12 19.66 -16.22
C ALA A 36 24.60 19.83 -16.29
N THR A 37 23.96 20.19 -15.18
CA THR A 37 22.51 20.44 -15.12
C THR A 37 22.13 21.59 -16.05
N THR A 38 22.81 22.73 -15.98
CA THR A 38 22.52 23.89 -16.83
C THR A 38 22.73 23.58 -18.31
N THR A 39 23.77 22.82 -18.64
CA THR A 39 24.05 22.39 -20.02
C THR A 39 22.95 21.47 -20.54
N LEU A 40 22.55 20.48 -19.74
CA LEU A 40 21.47 19.56 -20.07
C LEU A 40 20.14 20.30 -20.27
N LEU A 41 19.79 21.24 -19.37
CA LEU A 41 18.58 22.06 -19.51
C LEU A 41 18.61 22.94 -20.76
N THR A 42 19.75 23.56 -21.04
CA THR A 42 19.92 24.40 -22.23
C THR A 42 19.78 23.55 -23.50
N MET A 43 20.37 22.35 -23.52
CA MET A 43 20.20 21.42 -24.62
C MET A 43 18.77 20.91 -24.76
N ALA A 44 18.06 20.66 -23.66
CA ALA A 44 16.66 20.27 -23.69
C ALA A 44 15.76 21.37 -24.29
N ARG A 45 16.10 22.64 -24.07
CA ARG A 45 15.39 23.80 -24.64
C ARG A 45 15.71 24.02 -26.12
N GLU A 46 17.00 24.00 -26.46
CA GLU A 46 17.47 24.37 -27.82
C GLU A 46 17.39 23.19 -28.80
N GLN A 47 17.60 21.95 -28.34
CA GLN A 47 17.69 20.74 -29.16
C GLN A 47 17.03 19.55 -28.45
N PRO A 48 15.68 19.56 -28.29
CA PRO A 48 14.95 18.60 -27.46
C PRO A 48 15.19 17.14 -27.88
N GLN A 49 15.18 16.85 -29.18
CA GLN A 49 15.35 15.48 -29.70
C GLN A 49 16.74 14.90 -29.41
N LEU A 50 17.79 15.73 -29.48
CA LEU A 50 19.16 15.31 -29.18
C LEU A 50 19.37 15.15 -27.67
N ALA A 51 18.80 16.06 -26.88
CA ALA A 51 18.85 15.97 -25.42
C ALA A 51 18.13 14.71 -24.92
N GLU A 52 16.96 14.39 -25.46
CA GLU A 52 16.23 13.17 -25.11
C GLU A 52 17.05 11.91 -25.40
N ARG A 53 17.55 11.77 -26.63
CA ARG A 53 18.26 10.56 -27.09
C ARG A 53 19.64 10.38 -26.44
N HIS A 54 20.39 11.46 -26.28
CA HIS A 54 21.80 11.37 -25.90
C HIS A 54 22.09 11.72 -24.44
N LEU A 55 21.16 12.41 -23.74
CA LEU A 55 21.33 12.78 -22.34
C LEU A 55 20.27 12.13 -21.44
N LEU A 56 18.98 12.36 -21.70
CA LEU A 56 17.91 11.91 -20.79
C LEU A 56 17.71 10.39 -20.82
N GLN A 57 17.66 9.78 -22.00
CA GLN A 57 17.52 8.32 -22.12
C GLN A 57 18.69 7.58 -21.46
N PRO A 58 19.98 7.90 -21.70
CA PRO A 58 21.09 7.26 -20.99
C PRO A 58 21.06 7.47 -19.47
N LEU A 59 20.61 8.65 -19.03
CA LEU A 59 20.48 9.03 -17.63
C LEU A 59 19.37 8.24 -16.92
N LEU A 60 18.24 8.00 -17.59
CA LEU A 60 17.11 7.25 -17.05
C LEU A 60 17.19 5.74 -17.32
N ALA A 61 18.01 5.29 -18.27
CA ALA A 61 18.13 3.89 -18.69
C ALA A 61 18.38 2.90 -17.53
N PRO A 62 19.17 3.22 -16.48
CA PRO A 62 19.29 2.33 -15.33
C PRO A 62 17.97 2.14 -14.59
N LEU A 63 17.16 3.19 -14.45
CA LEU A 63 15.84 3.11 -13.81
C LEU A 63 14.82 2.40 -14.70
N CYS A 64 14.80 2.67 -16.01
CA CYS A 64 13.92 1.96 -16.95
C CYS A 64 14.21 0.45 -16.98
N ARG A 65 15.48 0.04 -16.85
CA ARG A 65 15.82 -1.39 -16.76
C ARG A 65 15.27 -2.07 -15.51
N CYS A 66 14.98 -1.32 -14.45
CA CYS A 66 14.40 -1.85 -13.23
C CYS A 66 12.94 -2.31 -13.42
N SER A 67 12.23 -1.76 -14.41
CA SER A 67 10.89 -2.24 -14.80
C SER A 67 10.91 -3.40 -15.80
N GLU A 68 12.03 -3.62 -16.51
CA GLU A 68 12.15 -4.57 -17.62
C GLU A 68 13.04 -5.79 -17.29
N THR A 69 13.15 -6.18 -16.02
CA THR A 69 13.76 -7.45 -15.57
C THR A 69 15.30 -7.56 -15.62
N THR A 70 16.04 -6.54 -16.10
CA THR A 70 17.53 -6.51 -16.06
C THR A 70 18.04 -5.68 -14.88
N GLY A 71 18.21 -6.33 -13.73
CA GLY A 71 18.52 -5.69 -12.45
C GLY A 71 19.89 -5.01 -12.39
N GLY A 72 19.88 -3.74 -11.99
CA GLY A 72 21.08 -3.02 -11.56
C GLY A 72 20.84 -1.51 -11.46
N LEU A 73 20.59 -1.01 -10.24
CA LEU A 73 20.86 0.40 -9.95
C LEU A 73 22.39 0.57 -9.99
N GLY A 74 22.91 1.05 -11.10
CA GLY A 74 24.28 1.59 -11.14
C GLY A 74 24.38 2.85 -10.25
N LYS A 75 25.31 3.75 -10.56
CA LYS A 75 25.41 5.08 -9.91
C LYS A 75 24.22 6.02 -10.20
N GLY A 76 23.06 5.46 -10.56
CA GLY A 76 21.92 6.12 -11.19
C GLY A 76 21.10 7.06 -10.31
N LEU A 77 21.50 7.27 -9.06
CA LEU A 77 20.78 8.12 -8.11
C LEU A 77 21.28 9.56 -8.13
N VAL A 78 22.47 9.83 -8.68
CA VAL A 78 22.99 11.20 -8.84
C VAL A 78 22.16 11.99 -9.87
N PHE A 79 21.43 11.28 -10.73
CA PHE A 79 20.59 11.81 -11.79
C PHE A 79 19.31 12.49 -11.28
N LEU A 80 18.80 12.06 -10.13
CA LEU A 80 17.63 12.63 -9.47
C LEU A 80 17.87 14.13 -9.15
N LEU A 81 19.10 14.51 -8.79
CA LEU A 81 19.46 15.90 -8.53
C LEU A 81 19.29 16.82 -9.75
N VAL A 82 19.41 16.32 -10.99
CA VAL A 82 19.31 17.15 -12.20
C VAL A 82 17.91 17.73 -12.36
N TYR A 83 16.88 16.94 -12.09
CA TYR A 83 15.48 17.38 -12.20
C TYR A 83 15.11 18.37 -11.09
N VAL A 84 15.48 18.08 -9.85
CA VAL A 84 15.15 18.93 -8.69
C VAL A 84 15.92 20.26 -8.73
N VAL A 85 17.23 20.20 -9.00
CA VAL A 85 18.09 21.40 -9.03
C VAL A 85 17.85 22.24 -10.28
N GLY A 86 17.50 21.59 -11.40
CA GLY A 86 17.21 22.25 -12.65
C GLY A 86 15.86 22.98 -12.66
N ASN A 87 14.84 22.41 -12.02
CA ASN A 87 13.50 22.97 -11.86
C ASN A 87 12.87 23.52 -13.16
N ASP A 88 13.11 22.85 -14.28
CA ASP A 88 12.59 23.24 -15.59
C ASP A 88 11.35 22.40 -15.92
N SER A 89 10.20 23.04 -16.06
CA SER A 89 8.91 22.37 -16.31
C SER A 89 8.63 22.11 -17.79
N SER A 90 9.67 21.95 -18.61
CA SER A 90 9.48 21.58 -20.03
C SER A 90 8.78 20.23 -20.15
N SER A 91 7.89 20.13 -21.13
CA SER A 91 7.12 18.90 -21.43
C SER A 91 8.01 17.69 -21.70
N LEU A 92 9.20 17.93 -22.25
CA LEU A 92 10.23 16.92 -22.48
C LEU A 92 10.73 16.29 -21.18
N LEU A 93 11.05 17.10 -20.17
CA LEU A 93 11.55 16.61 -18.88
C LEU A 93 10.46 15.88 -18.12
N LEU A 94 9.25 16.45 -18.06
CA LEU A 94 8.09 15.81 -17.45
C LEU A 94 7.77 14.47 -18.13
N GLY A 95 7.72 14.44 -19.46
CA GLY A 95 7.45 13.24 -20.24
C GLY A 95 8.52 12.16 -20.05
N SER A 96 9.80 12.54 -20.04
CA SER A 96 10.89 11.57 -19.79
C SER A 96 10.80 10.97 -18.38
N LEU A 97 10.49 11.79 -17.38
CA LEU A 97 10.45 11.38 -15.98
C LEU A 97 9.26 10.45 -15.70
N GLN A 98 8.12 10.66 -16.35
CA GLN A 98 6.91 9.85 -16.16
C GLN A 98 7.17 8.34 -16.27
N SER A 99 8.07 7.94 -17.18
CA SER A 99 8.43 6.54 -17.41
C SER A 99 9.13 5.86 -16.22
N VAL A 100 9.73 6.62 -15.31
CA VAL A 100 10.49 6.10 -14.15
C VAL A 100 9.84 6.40 -12.80
N LEU A 101 8.75 7.19 -12.76
CA LEU A 101 8.13 7.63 -11.51
C LEU A 101 7.68 6.46 -10.62
N GLY A 102 7.21 5.36 -11.20
CA GLY A 102 6.84 4.18 -10.42
C GLY A 102 8.04 3.55 -9.72
N VAL A 103 9.19 3.46 -10.39
CA VAL A 103 10.44 2.98 -9.78
C VAL A 103 10.96 3.96 -8.72
N VAL A 104 10.89 5.27 -8.98
CA VAL A 104 11.27 6.31 -8.00
C VAL A 104 10.36 6.25 -6.76
N PHE A 105 9.07 5.99 -6.94
CA PHE A 105 8.13 5.80 -5.83
C PHE A 105 8.45 4.54 -5.02
N SER A 106 8.78 3.43 -5.67
CA SER A 106 9.25 2.23 -4.97
C SER A 106 10.53 2.49 -4.17
N LEU A 107 11.47 3.27 -4.72
CA LEU A 107 12.69 3.70 -4.01
C LEU A 107 12.37 4.62 -2.83
N TYR A 108 11.42 5.54 -2.97
CA TYR A 108 10.95 6.39 -1.88
C TYR A 108 10.34 5.58 -0.75
N SER A 109 9.42 4.66 -1.07
CA SER A 109 8.79 3.77 -0.08
C SER A 109 9.83 2.89 0.63
N PHE A 110 10.79 2.33 -0.11
CA PHE A 110 11.91 1.60 0.47
C PHE A 110 12.79 2.48 1.38
N ALA A 111 13.15 3.68 0.94
CA ALA A 111 13.95 4.62 1.70
C ALA A 111 13.20 5.23 2.90
N LYS A 112 11.87 5.06 3.00
CA LYS A 112 11.10 5.42 4.19
C LYS A 112 11.23 4.36 5.29
N GLN A 113 11.29 3.08 4.92
CA GLN A 113 11.50 1.98 5.86
C GLN A 113 12.96 1.84 6.32
N ASN A 114 13.89 2.42 5.57
CA ASN A 114 15.33 2.26 5.79
C ASN A 114 16.01 3.61 6.03
N VAL A 115 17.14 3.63 6.72
CA VAL A 115 17.96 4.84 6.81
C VAL A 115 18.73 5.01 5.50
N SER A 116 18.14 5.75 4.55
CA SER A 116 18.75 6.02 3.25
C SER A 116 18.75 7.51 2.90
N TYR A 117 19.86 7.97 2.32
CA TYR A 117 19.97 9.32 1.77
C TYR A 117 19.05 9.56 0.56
N LEU A 118 18.39 8.51 0.06
CA LEU A 118 17.49 8.55 -1.09
C LEU A 118 16.10 9.07 -0.78
N ARG A 119 15.70 9.12 0.48
CA ARG A 119 14.36 9.54 0.89
C ARG A 119 14.01 10.93 0.33
N SER A 120 14.83 11.93 0.65
CA SER A 120 14.56 13.32 0.24
C SER A 120 14.64 13.50 -1.29
N PRO A 121 15.69 13.04 -2.00
CA PRO A 121 15.75 13.18 -3.46
C PRO A 121 14.58 12.50 -4.20
N CYS A 122 14.14 11.32 -3.76
CA CYS A 122 12.99 10.65 -4.38
C CYS A 122 11.68 11.41 -4.09
N GLN A 123 11.49 11.87 -2.85
CA GLN A 123 10.32 12.67 -2.48
C GLN A 123 10.26 13.99 -3.26
N ASP A 124 11.37 14.71 -3.33
CA ASP A 124 11.45 16.01 -4.00
C ASP A 124 11.08 15.90 -5.48
N ILE A 125 11.47 14.82 -6.16
CA ILE A 125 11.14 14.59 -7.57
C ILE A 125 9.68 14.24 -7.78
N LEU A 126 9.13 13.39 -6.91
CA LEU A 126 7.71 13.04 -6.95
C LEU A 126 6.87 14.29 -6.74
N LEU A 127 7.19 15.10 -5.72
CA LEU A 127 6.51 16.37 -5.45
C LEU A 127 6.70 17.38 -6.57
N TRP A 128 7.91 17.51 -7.10
CA TRP A 128 8.21 18.39 -8.23
C TRP A 128 7.36 18.03 -9.45
N PHE A 129 7.27 16.75 -9.82
CA PHE A 129 6.42 16.31 -10.92
C PHE A 129 4.94 16.63 -10.65
N LEU A 130 4.43 16.27 -9.46
CA LEU A 130 3.03 16.51 -9.10
C LEU A 130 2.67 18.00 -9.08
N GLU A 131 3.61 18.88 -8.74
CA GLU A 131 3.42 20.33 -8.72
C GLU A 131 3.53 20.97 -10.12
N LYS A 132 4.44 20.48 -10.97
CA LYS A 132 4.74 21.10 -12.27
C LYS A 132 3.97 20.51 -13.45
N ALA A 133 3.52 19.27 -13.36
CA ALA A 133 2.75 18.63 -14.41
C ALA A 133 1.32 19.16 -14.49
N GLU A 134 0.67 18.96 -15.64
CA GLU A 134 -0.75 19.23 -15.79
C GLU A 134 -1.57 18.37 -14.84
N ARG A 135 -2.69 18.90 -14.38
CA ARG A 135 -3.53 18.25 -13.36
C ARG A 135 -3.96 16.83 -13.75
N GLU A 136 -4.31 16.62 -15.02
CA GLU A 136 -4.70 15.30 -15.54
C GLU A 136 -3.52 14.33 -15.54
N GLN A 137 -2.32 14.80 -15.88
CA GLN A 137 -1.10 13.98 -15.87
C GLN A 137 -0.70 13.62 -14.43
N SER A 138 -0.79 14.57 -13.49
CA SER A 138 -0.54 14.32 -12.06
C SER A 138 -1.51 13.28 -11.49
N LEU A 139 -2.80 13.35 -11.85
CA LEU A 139 -3.80 12.36 -11.43
C LEU A 139 -3.55 10.98 -12.05
N ALA A 140 -3.26 10.92 -13.36
CA ALA A 140 -2.94 9.67 -14.05
C ALA A 140 -1.72 8.98 -13.44
N VAL A 141 -0.69 9.76 -13.08
CA VAL A 141 0.48 9.24 -12.35
C VAL A 141 0.11 8.75 -10.96
N LEU A 142 -0.67 9.52 -10.19
CA LEU A 142 -1.14 9.08 -8.86
C LEU A 142 -1.95 7.78 -8.94
N GLU A 143 -2.80 7.62 -9.95
CA GLU A 143 -3.53 6.38 -10.21
C GLU A 143 -2.58 5.21 -10.50
N GLY A 144 -1.53 5.44 -11.29
CA GLY A 144 -0.49 4.45 -11.57
C GLY A 144 0.33 4.09 -10.32
N LEU A 145 0.74 5.09 -9.54
CA LEU A 145 1.44 4.89 -8.26
C LEU A 145 0.55 4.15 -7.26
N ALA A 146 -0.75 4.41 -7.24
CA ALA A 146 -1.71 3.71 -6.42
C ALA A 146 -2.06 2.30 -6.91
N ARG A 147 -1.49 1.84 -8.05
CA ARG A 147 -1.76 0.56 -8.71
C ARG A 147 -3.22 0.41 -9.16
N LEU A 148 -3.92 1.53 -9.37
CA LEU A 148 -5.28 1.57 -9.95
C LEU A 148 -5.24 1.54 -11.48
N SER A 149 -4.14 2.01 -12.07
CA SER A 149 -3.89 1.98 -13.51
C SER A 149 -2.51 1.37 -13.83
N SER A 150 -2.38 0.80 -15.02
CA SER A 150 -1.11 0.26 -15.54
C SER A 150 -0.28 1.31 -16.31
N GLN A 151 -0.62 2.59 -16.18
CA GLN A 151 -0.03 3.66 -17.00
C GLN A 151 1.40 4.03 -16.58
N VAL A 152 1.77 3.76 -15.33
CA VAL A 152 3.11 4.05 -14.81
C VAL A 152 3.88 2.75 -14.65
N PRO A 153 5.05 2.59 -15.30
CA PRO A 153 5.90 1.44 -15.09
C PRO A 153 6.34 1.33 -13.63
N THR A 154 5.97 0.24 -12.99
CA THR A 154 6.40 -0.08 -11.62
C THR A 154 7.67 -0.92 -11.65
N LEU A 155 8.33 -1.03 -10.50
CA LEU A 155 9.41 -1.99 -10.30
C LEU A 155 8.95 -3.41 -10.72
N HIS A 156 9.78 -4.13 -11.46
CA HIS A 156 9.44 -5.48 -11.90
C HIS A 156 9.21 -6.40 -10.67
N PRO A 157 8.22 -7.31 -10.66
CA PRO A 157 7.93 -8.16 -9.49
C PRO A 157 9.09 -9.04 -9.03
N GLN A 158 9.97 -9.41 -9.97
CA GLN A 158 11.20 -10.15 -9.68
C GLN A 158 12.37 -9.27 -9.23
N CYS A 159 12.23 -7.94 -9.20
CA CYS A 159 13.26 -7.04 -8.71
C CYS A 159 12.96 -6.70 -7.25
N GLN A 160 13.88 -7.03 -6.34
CA GLN A 160 13.80 -6.67 -4.93
C GLN A 160 14.81 -5.57 -4.60
N LEU A 161 14.34 -4.53 -3.92
CA LEU A 161 15.20 -3.50 -3.36
C LEU A 161 15.83 -3.99 -2.06
N ARG A 162 17.15 -3.82 -1.94
CA ARG A 162 17.94 -4.13 -0.74
C ARG A 162 18.81 -2.95 -0.35
N VAL A 163 19.19 -2.91 0.92
CA VAL A 163 20.06 -1.87 1.45
C VAL A 163 21.43 -1.97 0.76
N GLY A 164 21.85 -0.88 0.14
CA GLY A 164 23.18 -0.78 -0.47
C GLY A 164 24.26 -0.55 0.58
N SER A 165 25.49 -0.99 0.29
CA SER A 165 26.64 -0.87 1.19
C SER A 165 26.94 0.58 1.64
N GLU A 166 26.58 1.56 0.83
CA GLU A 166 26.81 2.99 1.08
C GLU A 166 25.57 3.73 1.64
N GLY A 167 24.58 3.00 2.20
CA GLY A 167 23.31 3.59 2.65
C GLY A 167 22.35 3.98 1.50
N GLY A 168 22.62 3.48 0.30
CA GLY A 168 21.76 3.58 -0.88
C GLY A 168 20.82 2.39 -1.02
N ALA A 169 20.31 2.16 -2.23
CA ALA A 169 19.53 0.98 -2.58
C ALA A 169 20.21 0.20 -3.71
N ALA A 170 20.18 -1.13 -3.61
CA ALA A 170 20.59 -2.04 -4.68
C ALA A 170 19.37 -2.86 -5.11
N ILE A 171 19.21 -3.09 -6.42
CA ILE A 171 18.20 -4.04 -6.92
C ILE A 171 18.87 -5.37 -7.14
N VAL A 172 18.29 -6.40 -6.55
CA VAL A 172 18.67 -7.80 -6.76
C VAL A 172 17.48 -8.52 -7.37
N LEU A 173 17.74 -9.49 -8.25
CA LEU A 173 16.69 -10.38 -8.72
C LEU A 173 16.25 -11.27 -7.54
N GLY A 174 14.94 -11.29 -7.30
CA GLY A 174 14.30 -11.99 -6.20
C GLY A 174 14.59 -13.47 -6.30
N GLU A 175 15.20 -14.01 -5.24
CA GLU A 175 15.29 -15.44 -5.01
C GLU A 175 13.96 -15.90 -4.42
N THR A 176 13.51 -17.11 -4.78
CA THR A 176 12.31 -17.70 -4.18
C THR A 176 12.57 -17.90 -2.69
N ILE A 177 11.85 -17.13 -1.87
CA ILE A 177 11.88 -17.27 -0.42
C ILE A 177 11.42 -18.70 -0.11
N SER A 178 12.23 -19.47 0.63
CA SER A 178 11.92 -20.89 0.93
C SER A 178 10.78 -21.04 1.93
N ASP A 179 10.38 -19.95 2.58
CA ASP A 179 9.36 -19.90 3.62
C ASP A 179 8.18 -19.05 3.11
N GLU A 180 7.04 -19.72 2.93
CA GLU A 180 5.81 -19.12 2.40
C GLU A 180 5.21 -18.09 3.37
N ASP A 181 5.37 -18.29 4.69
CA ASP A 181 4.81 -17.40 5.71
C ASP A 181 5.60 -16.09 5.80
N GLU A 182 6.93 -16.17 5.74
CA GLU A 182 7.82 -15.00 5.67
C GLU A 182 7.59 -14.21 4.38
N ALA A 183 7.37 -14.90 3.26
CA ALA A 183 7.04 -14.26 1.99
C ALA A 183 5.70 -13.50 2.07
N LEU A 184 4.70 -14.06 2.76
CA LEU A 184 3.40 -13.42 2.94
C LEU A 184 3.52 -12.17 3.84
N TYR A 185 4.25 -12.27 4.96
CA TYR A 185 4.45 -11.13 5.87
C TYR A 185 5.16 -9.96 5.18
N GLN A 186 6.22 -10.24 4.41
CA GLN A 186 6.93 -9.23 3.64
C GLN A 186 6.03 -8.56 2.60
N LYS A 187 5.18 -9.33 1.89
CA LYS A 187 4.22 -8.78 0.92
C LYS A 187 3.24 -7.82 1.57
N ILE A 188 2.60 -8.23 2.67
CA ILE A 188 1.62 -7.38 3.39
C ILE A 188 2.31 -6.11 3.90
N SER A 189 3.49 -6.23 4.49
CA SER A 189 4.27 -5.09 5.00
C SER A 189 4.64 -4.10 3.88
N LEU A 190 5.02 -4.60 2.71
CA LEU A 190 5.34 -3.78 1.54
C LEU A 190 4.09 -3.07 0.99
N GLU A 191 2.95 -3.76 0.92
CA GLU A 191 1.69 -3.18 0.47
C GLU A 191 1.18 -2.09 1.42
N GLN A 192 1.27 -2.32 2.73
CA GLN A 192 0.92 -1.32 3.72
C GLN A 192 1.82 -0.09 3.62
N CYS A 193 3.15 -0.30 3.55
CA CYS A 193 4.08 0.82 3.43
C CYS A 193 3.90 1.61 2.13
N HIS A 194 3.54 0.93 1.04
CA HIS A 194 3.25 1.56 -0.24
C HIS A 194 2.10 2.57 -0.10
N VAL A 195 0.99 2.18 0.55
CA VAL A 195 -0.15 3.06 0.79
C VAL A 195 0.20 4.22 1.73
N GLU A 196 0.90 3.93 2.83
CA GLU A 196 1.35 4.97 3.77
C GLU A 196 2.28 5.99 3.13
N SER A 197 3.16 5.55 2.23
CA SER A 197 4.07 6.41 1.47
C SER A 197 3.30 7.30 0.50
N LEU A 198 2.25 6.78 -0.14
CA LEU A 198 1.39 7.56 -1.04
C LEU A 198 0.61 8.64 -0.27
N VAL A 199 0.04 8.28 0.87
CA VAL A 199 -0.70 9.21 1.73
C VAL A 199 0.21 10.33 2.26
N GLU A 200 1.43 9.98 2.67
CA GLU A 200 2.43 10.97 3.06
C GLU A 200 2.80 11.90 1.90
N LEU A 201 3.00 11.37 0.69
CA LEU A 201 3.28 12.20 -0.48
C LEU A 201 2.13 13.19 -0.75
N LEU A 202 0.87 12.71 -0.67
CA LEU A 202 -0.32 13.55 -0.86
C LEU A 202 -0.49 14.61 0.22
N SER A 203 -0.08 14.34 1.46
CA SER A 203 -0.12 15.33 2.55
C SER A 203 0.82 16.51 2.30
N HIS A 204 1.82 16.37 1.44
CA HIS A 204 2.67 17.49 1.01
C HIS A 204 2.08 18.27 -0.18
N CYS A 205 1.06 17.72 -0.85
CA CYS A 205 0.41 18.31 -2.03
C CYS A 205 -0.86 19.13 -1.73
N GLN A 206 -1.16 19.45 -0.47
CA GLN A 206 -2.45 20.02 -0.03
C GLN A 206 -2.88 21.29 -0.79
N LYS A 207 -1.93 22.17 -1.13
CA LYS A 207 -2.21 23.44 -1.82
C LYS A 207 -2.72 23.29 -3.25
N SER A 208 -2.46 22.14 -3.88
CA SER A 208 -2.86 21.87 -5.25
C SER A 208 -4.32 21.38 -5.35
N GLY A 209 -4.92 20.91 -4.25
CA GLY A 209 -6.21 20.21 -4.28
C GLY A 209 -6.16 18.85 -5.01
N LEU A 210 -4.97 18.34 -5.38
CA LEU A 210 -4.81 17.03 -6.03
C LEU A 210 -5.26 15.88 -5.13
N ALA A 211 -5.00 15.97 -3.83
CA ALA A 211 -5.42 14.96 -2.85
C ALA A 211 -6.95 14.77 -2.85
N GLY A 212 -7.71 15.86 -2.97
CA GLY A 212 -9.16 15.83 -3.09
C GLY A 212 -9.66 15.17 -4.36
N ASP A 213 -9.07 15.51 -5.50
CA ASP A 213 -9.44 14.90 -6.79
C ASP A 213 -9.09 13.41 -6.82
N PHE A 214 -7.92 13.03 -6.29
CA PHE A 214 -7.52 11.64 -6.16
C PHE A 214 -8.44 10.88 -5.21
N PHE A 215 -8.83 11.45 -4.07
CA PHE A 215 -9.82 10.86 -3.18
C PHE A 215 -11.17 10.63 -3.87
N ILE A 216 -11.65 11.63 -4.63
CA ILE A 216 -12.86 11.50 -5.44
C ILE A 216 -12.72 10.39 -6.48
N HIS A 217 -11.54 10.22 -7.07
CA HIS A 217 -11.24 9.12 -7.98
C HIS A 217 -11.33 7.77 -7.25
N CYS A 218 -10.67 7.59 -6.10
CA CYS A 218 -10.79 6.37 -5.29
C CYS A 218 -12.25 6.02 -4.95
N LEU A 219 -13.10 7.03 -4.69
CA LEU A 219 -14.54 6.81 -4.48
C LEU A 219 -15.29 6.38 -5.77
N LYS A 220 -14.83 6.79 -6.97
CA LYS A 220 -15.36 6.27 -8.25
C LYS A 220 -15.06 4.80 -8.37
N GLU A 221 -13.79 4.47 -8.18
CA GLU A 221 -13.28 3.10 -8.25
C GLU A 221 -14.00 2.20 -7.26
N LEU A 222 -14.21 2.67 -6.02
CA LEU A 222 -14.97 1.92 -5.02
C LEU A 222 -16.42 1.67 -5.48
N THR A 223 -17.07 2.68 -6.05
CA THR A 223 -18.44 2.55 -6.57
C THR A 223 -18.50 1.55 -7.73
N GLN A 224 -17.49 1.54 -8.61
CA GLN A 224 -17.39 0.60 -9.71
C GLN A 224 -17.17 -0.83 -9.20
N VAL A 225 -16.23 -1.04 -8.29
CA VAL A 225 -15.96 -2.36 -7.70
C VAL A 225 -17.19 -2.91 -6.99
N VAL A 226 -17.93 -2.09 -6.25
CA VAL A 226 -19.19 -2.51 -5.62
C VAL A 226 -20.25 -2.89 -6.65
N ALA A 227 -20.36 -2.16 -7.75
CA ALA A 227 -21.30 -2.49 -8.82
C ALA A 227 -20.92 -3.79 -9.55
N GLU A 228 -19.62 -4.04 -9.75
CA GLU A 228 -19.10 -5.28 -10.36
C GLU A 228 -19.33 -6.49 -9.44
N ASP A 229 -19.20 -6.32 -8.12
CA ASP A 229 -19.44 -7.37 -7.11
C ASP A 229 -20.93 -7.77 -7.04
N GLU A 230 -21.85 -6.81 -7.19
CA GLU A 230 -23.30 -7.05 -7.24
C GLU A 230 -23.76 -7.68 -8.57
N ALA A 231 -23.03 -7.43 -9.66
CA ALA A 231 -23.35 -7.99 -10.98
C ALA A 231 -22.71 -9.38 -11.22
N ALA A 232 -21.71 -9.75 -10.42
CA ALA A 232 -21.06 -11.05 -10.52
C ALA A 232 -21.98 -12.16 -9.99
N PRO A 233 -22.16 -13.28 -10.73
CA PRO A 233 -22.88 -14.42 -10.18
C PRO A 233 -22.17 -14.93 -8.93
N ASN A 234 -22.94 -15.18 -7.87
CA ASN A 234 -22.43 -15.80 -6.64
C ASN A 234 -21.70 -17.09 -6.99
N PRO A 235 -20.45 -17.31 -6.53
CA PRO A 235 -19.71 -18.55 -6.76
C PRO A 235 -20.22 -19.65 -5.83
N SER A 236 -21.53 -19.89 -5.81
CA SER A 236 -22.08 -21.09 -5.20
C SER A 236 -21.81 -22.25 -6.15
N VAL A 237 -20.68 -22.93 -5.90
CA VAL A 237 -20.48 -24.37 -6.12
C VAL A 237 -20.68 -24.85 -7.56
N GLU A 238 -19.74 -24.53 -8.45
CA GLU A 238 -19.44 -25.39 -9.60
C GLU A 238 -17.92 -25.66 -9.56
N PRO A 239 -17.48 -26.85 -9.11
CA PRO A 239 -16.08 -27.24 -9.16
C PRO A 239 -15.70 -27.55 -10.61
N GLY A 240 -15.47 -26.49 -11.39
CA GLY A 240 -15.15 -26.57 -12.81
C GLY A 240 -14.75 -25.24 -13.47
N GLY A 241 -14.68 -24.14 -12.71
CA GLY A 241 -14.27 -22.83 -13.25
C GLY A 241 -12.88 -22.89 -13.87
N SER A 242 -12.72 -22.27 -15.04
CA SER A 242 -11.43 -22.23 -15.74
C SER A 242 -10.37 -21.50 -14.90
N LEU A 243 -9.09 -21.87 -15.02
CA LEU A 243 -7.97 -21.20 -14.33
C LEU A 243 -8.03 -19.66 -14.50
N LEU A 244 -8.43 -19.22 -15.69
CA LEU A 244 -8.60 -17.81 -16.04
C LEU A 244 -9.72 -17.12 -15.25
N GLU A 245 -10.81 -17.81 -14.92
CA GLU A 245 -11.89 -17.26 -14.08
C GLU A 245 -11.42 -17.06 -12.64
N LEU A 246 -10.59 -17.98 -12.12
CA LEU A 246 -10.03 -17.87 -10.78
C LEU A 246 -9.03 -16.70 -10.68
N GLU A 247 -8.14 -16.54 -11.67
CA GLU A 247 -7.21 -15.41 -11.76
C GLU A 247 -7.95 -14.07 -11.85
N GLN A 248 -9.01 -14.00 -12.67
CA GLN A 248 -9.83 -12.80 -12.79
C GLN A 248 -10.57 -12.48 -11.49
N TYR A 249 -11.10 -13.49 -10.79
CA TYR A 249 -11.74 -13.30 -9.50
C TYR A 249 -10.75 -12.79 -8.44
N GLN A 250 -9.56 -13.39 -8.36
CA GLN A 250 -8.49 -12.94 -7.47
C GLN A 250 -8.06 -11.51 -7.78
N ALA A 251 -7.86 -11.16 -9.06
CA ALA A 251 -7.53 -9.80 -9.47
C ALA A 251 -8.61 -8.78 -9.07
N ARG A 252 -9.90 -9.15 -9.22
CA ARG A 252 -11.03 -8.31 -8.79
C ARG A 252 -11.06 -8.11 -7.27
N GLN A 253 -10.89 -9.18 -6.49
CA GLN A 253 -10.85 -9.07 -5.03
C GLN A 253 -9.61 -8.29 -4.55
N GLY A 254 -8.45 -8.46 -5.21
CA GLY A 254 -7.25 -7.67 -4.94
C GLY A 254 -7.46 -6.17 -5.18
N ARG A 255 -8.08 -5.81 -6.33
CA ARG A 255 -8.45 -4.41 -6.62
C ARG A 255 -9.42 -3.86 -5.58
N LYS A 256 -10.40 -4.65 -5.14
CA LYS A 256 -11.37 -4.26 -4.09
C LYS A 256 -10.69 -3.93 -2.77
N LEU A 257 -9.79 -4.81 -2.30
CA LEU A 257 -9.04 -4.60 -1.07
C LEU A 257 -8.15 -3.35 -1.16
N LEU A 258 -7.43 -3.19 -2.28
CA LEU A 258 -6.58 -2.03 -2.53
C LEU A 258 -7.37 -0.72 -2.47
N VAL A 259 -8.52 -0.65 -3.16
CA VAL A 259 -9.35 0.56 -3.17
C VAL A 259 -9.90 0.86 -1.78
N LEU A 260 -10.35 -0.15 -1.03
CA LEU A 260 -10.80 0.02 0.35
C LEU A 260 -9.68 0.52 1.26
N GLN A 261 -8.48 -0.05 1.15
CA GLN A 261 -7.30 0.34 1.91
C GLN A 261 -6.89 1.79 1.61
N LEU A 262 -6.88 2.18 0.33
CA LEU A 262 -6.59 3.56 -0.09
C LEU A 262 -7.61 4.55 0.47
N VAL A 263 -8.91 4.25 0.39
CA VAL A 263 -9.96 5.12 0.93
C VAL A 263 -9.82 5.25 2.45
N ALA A 264 -9.58 4.14 3.16
CA ALA A 264 -9.35 4.16 4.60
C ALA A 264 -8.14 5.02 4.97
N ALA A 265 -6.99 4.78 4.34
CA ALA A 265 -5.75 5.50 4.63
C ALA A 265 -5.85 7.00 4.29
N LEU A 266 -6.56 7.38 3.23
CA LEU A 266 -6.81 8.80 2.90
C LEU A 266 -7.73 9.48 3.92
N CYS A 267 -8.75 8.78 4.42
CA CYS A 267 -9.62 9.27 5.48
C CYS A 267 -8.85 9.47 6.80
N GLU A 268 -7.85 8.64 7.09
CA GLU A 268 -7.05 8.79 8.31
C GLU A 268 -5.96 9.87 8.15
N GLY A 269 -5.25 9.88 7.03
CA GLY A 269 -4.04 10.70 6.88
C GLY A 269 -4.22 12.07 6.23
N VAL A 270 -5.32 12.31 5.50
CA VAL A 270 -5.50 13.55 4.72
C VAL A 270 -6.88 14.18 4.93
N SER A 271 -7.78 13.59 5.73
CA SER A 271 -9.19 13.99 5.88
C SER A 271 -9.44 15.49 6.05
N ASP A 272 -8.66 16.16 6.89
CA ASP A 272 -8.81 17.60 7.18
C ASP A 272 -8.42 18.51 6.01
N THR A 273 -7.70 17.96 5.02
CA THR A 273 -7.09 18.69 3.90
C THR A 273 -7.50 18.13 2.53
N VAL A 274 -8.32 17.06 2.51
CA VAL A 274 -8.83 16.43 1.28
C VAL A 274 -9.72 17.38 0.49
N PHE A 275 -10.58 18.16 1.16
CA PHE A 275 -11.52 19.05 0.49
C PHE A 275 -11.12 20.51 0.67
N THR A 276 -10.14 20.96 -0.12
CA THR A 276 -9.77 22.38 -0.18
C THR A 276 -10.65 23.18 -1.14
N ASP A 277 -11.39 22.52 -2.04
CA ASP A 277 -12.24 23.15 -3.05
C ASP A 277 -13.75 22.87 -2.80
N ILE A 278 -14.58 23.92 -2.81
CA ILE A 278 -16.03 23.87 -2.58
C ILE A 278 -16.73 22.96 -3.61
N VAL A 279 -16.21 22.89 -4.84
CA VAL A 279 -16.76 22.03 -5.90
C VAL A 279 -16.54 20.55 -5.60
N GLN A 280 -15.44 20.20 -4.92
CA GLN A 280 -15.13 18.83 -4.51
C GLN A 280 -16.05 18.35 -3.38
N VAL A 281 -16.43 19.23 -2.44
CA VAL A 281 -17.37 18.93 -1.35
C VAL A 281 -18.75 18.54 -1.89
N GLY A 282 -19.26 19.27 -2.89
CA GLY A 282 -20.54 18.97 -3.54
C GLY A 282 -20.54 17.62 -4.26
N ARG A 283 -19.45 17.30 -4.96
CA ARG A 283 -19.27 16.00 -5.64
C ARG A 283 -19.11 14.83 -4.66
N GLY A 284 -18.39 15.04 -3.56
CA GLY A 284 -18.23 14.05 -2.48
C GLY A 284 -19.55 13.73 -1.80
N LYS A 285 -20.32 14.75 -1.41
CA LYS A 285 -21.62 14.59 -0.73
C LYS A 285 -22.65 13.88 -1.60
N ALA A 286 -22.82 14.30 -2.85
CA ALA A 286 -23.73 13.66 -3.80
C ALA A 286 -23.42 12.17 -4.06
N ARG A 287 -22.19 11.74 -3.79
CA ARG A 287 -21.75 10.35 -3.96
C ARG A 287 -21.88 9.52 -2.69
N GLY A 288 -21.61 10.11 -1.53
CA GLY A 288 -21.96 9.48 -0.25
C GLY A 288 -23.44 9.07 -0.22
N ASP A 289 -24.31 9.95 -0.73
CA ASP A 289 -25.74 9.67 -0.85
C ASP A 289 -26.07 8.55 -1.86
N ARG A 290 -25.26 8.37 -2.92
CA ARG A 290 -25.42 7.24 -3.86
C ARG A 290 -24.97 5.91 -3.24
N LEU A 291 -23.86 5.90 -2.50
CA LEU A 291 -23.35 4.72 -1.81
C LEU A 291 -24.32 4.25 -0.71
N SER A 292 -24.90 5.18 0.06
CA SER A 292 -25.94 4.86 1.04
C SER A 292 -27.20 4.31 0.37
N THR A 293 -27.63 4.90 -0.74
CA THR A 293 -28.77 4.43 -1.54
C THR A 293 -28.53 3.04 -2.16
N ALA A 294 -27.31 2.76 -2.65
CA ALA A 294 -26.93 1.45 -3.18
C ALA A 294 -26.96 0.38 -2.08
N ARG A 295 -26.43 0.69 -0.89
CA ARG A 295 -26.47 -0.19 0.28
C ARG A 295 -27.90 -0.50 0.73
N SER A 296 -28.80 0.49 0.72
CA SER A 296 -30.23 0.27 1.01
C SER A 296 -30.94 -0.56 -0.06
N LYS A 297 -30.54 -0.46 -1.33
CA LYS A 297 -31.07 -1.29 -2.43
C LYS A 297 -30.58 -2.73 -2.36
N ALA A 298 -29.30 -2.97 -2.06
CA ALA A 298 -28.73 -4.31 -1.86
C ALA A 298 -29.42 -5.04 -0.68
N HIS A 299 -29.64 -4.34 0.44
CA HIS A 299 -30.39 -4.90 1.57
C HIS A 299 -31.85 -5.23 1.22
N ARG A 300 -32.49 -4.47 0.31
CA ARG A 300 -33.86 -4.71 -0.14
C ARG A 300 -33.97 -5.81 -1.21
N ALA A 301 -32.93 -5.99 -2.04
CA ALA A 301 -32.84 -7.09 -3.01
C ALA A 301 -32.67 -8.44 -2.30
N ARG A 302 -31.80 -8.49 -1.29
CA ARG A 302 -31.60 -9.68 -0.43
C ARG A 302 -32.87 -10.11 0.31
N SER A 303 -33.69 -9.14 0.77
CA SER A 303 -35.02 -9.46 1.35
C SER A 303 -36.06 -9.92 0.32
N LYS A 304 -35.90 -9.63 -0.97
CA LYS A 304 -36.84 -10.05 -2.03
C LYS A 304 -36.53 -11.44 -2.58
N GLU A 305 -35.26 -11.82 -2.67
CA GLU A 305 -34.85 -13.20 -3.05
C GLU A 305 -35.29 -14.24 -2.01
N GLN A 306 -35.46 -13.85 -0.75
CA GLN A 306 -36.00 -14.70 0.31
C GLN A 306 -37.54 -14.87 0.27
N SER A 307 -38.26 -14.15 -0.61
CA SER A 307 -39.74 -14.04 -0.56
C SER A 307 -40.49 -14.72 -1.71
N THR A 308 -39.81 -15.49 -2.56
CA THR A 308 -40.45 -16.23 -3.68
C THR A 308 -40.04 -17.69 -3.69
N CYS A 309 -40.62 -18.49 -2.78
CA CYS A 309 -40.86 -19.91 -2.96
C CYS A 309 -42.19 -20.26 -2.27
N CYS A 310 -43.18 -20.68 -3.05
CA CYS A 310 -44.49 -21.14 -2.59
C CYS A 310 -44.37 -22.48 -1.85
N GLU A 311 -45.17 -22.65 -0.80
CA GLU A 311 -45.32 -23.86 0.03
C GLU A 311 -45.83 -25.07 -0.77
N PRO A 312 -45.62 -26.30 -0.25
CA PRO A 312 -46.71 -26.91 0.51
C PRO A 312 -46.30 -27.59 1.84
N SER A 313 -47.14 -27.35 2.85
CA SER A 313 -47.69 -28.32 3.80
C SER A 313 -46.78 -29.10 4.76
N ALA A 314 -46.71 -28.54 5.97
CA ALA A 314 -46.87 -29.20 7.28
C ALA A 314 -45.98 -30.40 7.65
N SER A 315 -44.97 -30.15 8.48
CA SER A 315 -44.97 -30.60 9.89
C SER A 315 -43.66 -30.23 10.59
N SER A 316 -43.78 -30.05 11.90
CA SER A 316 -42.73 -29.77 12.89
C SER A 316 -42.26 -28.31 13.01
N ALA A 317 -42.58 -27.76 14.18
CA ALA A 317 -42.05 -26.52 14.68
C ALA A 317 -40.55 -26.67 14.98
N SER A 318 -39.72 -25.74 14.48
CA SER A 318 -38.44 -25.45 15.12
C SER A 318 -38.12 -23.96 14.99
N ALA A 319 -37.83 -23.37 16.14
CA ALA A 319 -37.54 -21.98 16.36
C ALA A 319 -36.37 -21.46 15.50
N ALA A 320 -36.44 -20.18 15.15
CA ALA A 320 -35.34 -19.39 14.60
C ALA A 320 -34.05 -19.55 15.42
N PRO A 321 -32.85 -19.55 14.79
CA PRO A 321 -31.60 -19.49 15.54
C PRO A 321 -31.48 -18.11 16.17
N ARG A 322 -31.55 -18.11 17.50
CA ARG A 322 -31.28 -16.95 18.36
C ARG A 322 -29.76 -16.79 18.49
N THR A 323 -29.34 -15.54 18.65
CA THR A 323 -28.03 -15.08 19.13
C THR A 323 -27.28 -16.13 19.96
N ASP A 324 -26.13 -16.61 19.44
CA ASP A 324 -25.22 -17.55 20.10
C ASP A 324 -24.58 -16.91 21.35
N SER A 325 -25.29 -16.89 22.47
CA SER A 325 -24.66 -16.82 23.79
C SER A 325 -24.26 -18.25 24.18
N LEU A 326 -22.98 -18.44 24.50
CA LEU A 326 -22.44 -19.76 24.79
C LEU A 326 -22.93 -20.21 26.18
N ALA A 327 -23.40 -21.45 26.30
CA ALA A 327 -23.76 -22.00 27.61
C ALA A 327 -22.52 -22.04 28.55
N PRO A 328 -22.70 -21.94 29.89
CA PRO A 328 -21.58 -21.90 30.85
C PRO A 328 -20.59 -23.07 30.72
N ALA A 329 -21.08 -24.24 30.33
CA ALA A 329 -20.25 -25.42 30.08
C ALA A 329 -19.30 -25.26 28.88
N GLY A 330 -19.76 -24.59 27.80
CA GLY A 330 -18.94 -24.34 26.61
C GLY A 330 -17.84 -23.30 26.86
N LEU A 331 -18.08 -22.34 27.75
CA LEU A 331 -17.05 -21.38 28.17
C LEU A 331 -15.94 -22.08 28.96
N GLN A 332 -16.30 -23.02 29.83
CA GLN A 332 -15.32 -23.78 30.61
C GLN A 332 -14.46 -24.71 29.73
N GLU A 333 -15.04 -25.33 28.72
CA GLU A 333 -14.32 -26.12 27.72
C GLU A 333 -13.34 -25.27 26.90
N LEU A 334 -13.73 -24.04 26.54
CA LEU A 334 -12.85 -23.09 25.86
C LEU A 334 -11.67 -22.64 26.74
N LEU A 335 -11.90 -22.41 28.04
CA LEU A 335 -10.83 -22.06 28.97
C LEU A 335 -9.82 -23.21 29.14
N VAL A 336 -10.29 -24.46 29.13
CA VAL A 336 -9.39 -25.64 29.13
C VAL A 336 -8.62 -25.74 27.82
N SER A 337 -9.30 -25.51 26.69
CA SER A 337 -8.70 -25.54 25.35
C SER A 337 -7.67 -24.42 25.13
N ALA A 338 -7.75 -23.33 25.89
CA ALA A 338 -6.72 -22.28 25.92
C ALA A 338 -5.38 -22.74 26.52
N TYR A 339 -5.30 -23.98 27.01
CA TYR A 339 -4.08 -24.66 27.42
C TYR A 339 -3.84 -25.98 26.64
N ASP A 340 -4.47 -26.16 25.47
CA ASP A 340 -4.26 -27.35 24.65
C ASP A 340 -2.78 -27.50 24.24
N PRO A 341 -2.16 -28.71 24.29
CA PRO A 341 -0.75 -28.90 23.94
C PRO A 341 -0.45 -28.60 22.46
N GLN A 342 -1.44 -28.63 21.57
CA GLN A 342 -1.29 -28.29 20.16
C GLN A 342 -1.48 -26.78 19.96
N PRO A 343 -0.45 -26.04 19.47
CA PRO A 343 -0.55 -24.60 19.26
C PRO A 343 -1.75 -24.13 18.43
N PRO A 344 -2.17 -24.83 17.34
CA PRO A 344 -3.34 -24.41 16.56
C PRO A 344 -4.65 -24.46 17.35
N ALA A 345 -4.86 -25.50 18.16
CA ALA A 345 -6.06 -25.66 18.98
C ALA A 345 -6.09 -24.62 20.11
N ARG A 346 -4.95 -24.40 20.74
CA ARG A 346 -4.76 -23.36 21.76
C ARG A 346 -5.05 -21.95 21.21
N ALA A 347 -4.47 -21.61 20.06
CA ALA A 347 -4.71 -20.32 19.41
C ALA A 347 -6.17 -20.14 18.97
N ALA A 348 -6.82 -21.20 18.48
CA ALA A 348 -8.25 -21.17 18.14
C ALA A 348 -9.13 -20.88 19.37
N ALA A 349 -8.81 -21.48 20.52
CA ALA A 349 -9.52 -21.22 21.77
C ALA A 349 -9.36 -19.76 22.23
N LEU A 350 -8.13 -19.22 22.21
CA LEU A 350 -7.86 -17.82 22.56
C LEU A 350 -8.59 -16.83 21.63
N ARG A 351 -8.64 -17.10 20.32
CA ARG A 351 -9.39 -16.28 19.36
C ARG A 351 -10.91 -16.37 19.59
N ARG A 352 -11.41 -17.53 19.99
CA ARG A 352 -12.83 -17.69 20.32
C ARG A 352 -13.20 -16.93 21.59
N LEU A 353 -12.36 -16.98 22.62
CA LEU A 353 -12.50 -16.18 23.83
C LEU A 353 -12.48 -14.67 23.52
N THR A 354 -11.54 -14.23 22.68
CA THR A 354 -11.47 -12.84 22.20
C THR A 354 -12.77 -12.42 21.50
N SER A 355 -13.30 -13.29 20.63
CA SER A 355 -14.57 -13.03 19.93
C SER A 355 -15.75 -12.86 20.91
N LEU A 356 -15.80 -13.65 21.99
CA LEU A 356 -16.83 -13.53 23.03
C LEU A 356 -16.71 -12.20 23.80
N VAL A 357 -15.48 -11.73 24.05
CA VAL A 357 -15.23 -10.40 24.63
C VAL A 357 -15.70 -9.29 23.68
N THR A 358 -15.40 -9.40 22.38
CA THR A 358 -15.85 -8.43 21.36
C THR A 358 -17.38 -8.40 21.25
N LEU A 359 -18.03 -9.56 21.32
CA LEU A 359 -19.49 -9.71 21.29
C LEU A 359 -20.19 -9.35 22.61
N ARG A 360 -19.43 -8.96 23.64
CA ARG A 360 -19.94 -8.57 24.97
C ARG A 360 -20.76 -9.68 25.65
N ASP A 361 -20.33 -10.94 25.48
CA ASP A 361 -21.00 -12.05 26.11
C ASP A 361 -20.98 -11.89 27.66
N PRO A 362 -22.16 -11.89 28.32
CA PRO A 362 -22.26 -11.54 29.74
C PRO A 362 -21.60 -12.58 30.66
N GLU A 363 -21.59 -13.86 30.28
CA GLU A 363 -20.93 -14.91 31.06
C GLU A 363 -19.41 -14.81 30.96
N THR A 364 -18.90 -14.48 29.77
CA THR A 364 -17.47 -14.24 29.54
C THR A 364 -16.96 -13.02 30.31
N LEU A 365 -17.72 -11.93 30.36
CA LEU A 365 -17.33 -10.73 31.11
C LEU A 365 -17.39 -10.91 32.64
N ARG A 366 -18.19 -11.85 33.16
CA ARG A 366 -18.20 -12.16 34.60
C ARG A 366 -16.88 -12.75 35.10
N ILE A 367 -16.11 -13.39 34.21
CA ILE A 367 -14.81 -14.01 34.52
C ILE A 367 -13.63 -13.20 33.99
N GLN A 368 -13.82 -11.91 33.72
CA GLN A 368 -12.82 -11.01 33.12
C GLN A 368 -11.44 -11.04 33.78
N GLU A 369 -11.33 -11.18 35.11
CA GLU A 369 -10.04 -11.25 35.81
C GLU A 369 -9.28 -12.55 35.48
N LYS A 370 -9.99 -13.68 35.48
CA LYS A 370 -9.43 -14.98 35.08
C LYS A 370 -9.06 -15.00 33.60
N LEU A 371 -9.88 -14.36 32.77
CA LEU A 371 -9.63 -14.27 31.34
C LEU A 371 -8.37 -13.47 31.02
N LEU A 372 -8.14 -12.38 31.78
CA LEU A 372 -6.90 -11.61 31.69
C LEU A 372 -5.68 -12.45 32.11
N GLU A 373 -5.79 -13.27 33.16
CA GLU A 373 -4.73 -14.20 33.55
C GLU A 373 -4.41 -15.20 32.43
N VAL A 374 -5.43 -15.81 31.81
CA VAL A 374 -5.26 -16.74 30.68
C VAL A 374 -4.54 -16.08 29.51
N PHE A 375 -4.90 -14.85 29.13
CA PHE A 375 -4.19 -14.14 28.06
C PHE A 375 -2.74 -13.83 28.45
N LEU A 376 -2.50 -13.27 29.64
CA LEU A 376 -1.14 -12.93 30.09
C LEU A 376 -0.21 -14.13 30.21
N GLU A 377 -0.71 -15.30 30.58
CA GLU A 377 0.08 -16.55 30.59
C GLU A 377 0.45 -17.00 29.17
N ASN A 378 -0.45 -16.81 28.20
CA ASN A 378 -0.23 -17.17 26.80
C ASN A 378 0.61 -16.14 26.01
N VAL A 379 0.80 -14.91 26.53
CA VAL A 379 1.77 -13.93 25.97
C VAL A 379 3.22 -14.39 26.16
N GLN A 380 3.49 -15.37 27.03
CA GLN A 380 4.85 -15.93 27.20
C GLN A 380 5.10 -17.16 26.32
N HIS A 381 4.16 -17.51 25.44
CA HIS A 381 4.25 -18.71 24.63
C HIS A 381 5.21 -18.55 23.44
N GLU A 382 6.03 -19.57 23.16
CA GLU A 382 7.04 -19.52 22.08
C GLU A 382 6.41 -19.52 20.67
N ASP A 383 5.25 -20.16 20.51
CA ASP A 383 4.51 -20.17 19.24
C ASP A 383 3.86 -18.81 18.93
N ALA A 384 4.15 -18.26 17.75
CA ALA A 384 3.69 -16.94 17.33
C ALA A 384 2.16 -16.82 17.22
N PHE A 385 1.43 -17.88 16.83
CA PHE A 385 -0.03 -17.82 16.73
C PHE A 385 -0.69 -17.78 18.10
N VAL A 386 -0.15 -18.49 19.08
CA VAL A 386 -0.61 -18.44 20.47
C VAL A 386 -0.32 -17.07 21.08
N TYR A 387 0.92 -16.58 20.90
CA TYR A 387 1.36 -15.25 21.35
C TYR A 387 0.49 -14.12 20.80
N LEU A 388 0.30 -14.05 19.48
CA LEU A 388 -0.50 -13.00 18.85
C LEU A 388 -1.98 -13.07 19.24
N SER A 389 -2.54 -14.29 19.34
CA SER A 389 -3.92 -14.48 19.80
C SER A 389 -4.11 -14.02 21.25
N ALA A 390 -3.08 -14.18 22.09
CA ALA A 390 -3.09 -13.76 23.48
C ALA A 390 -3.01 -12.23 23.63
N ILE A 391 -2.09 -11.57 22.92
CA ILE A 391 -1.98 -10.10 22.92
C ILE A 391 -3.25 -9.46 22.40
N GLN A 392 -3.80 -9.97 21.31
CA GLN A 392 -5.03 -9.43 20.74
C GLN A 392 -6.21 -9.57 21.74
N GLY A 393 -6.35 -10.74 22.37
CA GLY A 393 -7.37 -10.96 23.38
C GLY A 393 -7.23 -10.07 24.62
N GLU A 394 -6.00 -9.86 25.08
CA GLU A 394 -5.66 -8.94 26.15
C GLU A 394 -6.06 -7.50 25.81
N GLN A 395 -5.64 -7.00 24.64
CA GLN A 395 -5.95 -5.63 24.20
C GLN A 395 -7.46 -5.38 24.17
N TYR A 396 -8.23 -6.27 23.55
CA TYR A 396 -9.69 -6.14 23.50
C TYR A 396 -10.34 -6.19 24.89
N LEU A 397 -9.81 -7.01 25.80
CA LEU A 397 -10.34 -7.11 27.16
C LEU A 397 -10.06 -5.83 27.97
N LEU A 398 -8.86 -5.24 27.83
CA LEU A 398 -8.46 -4.00 28.53
C LEU A 398 -9.19 -2.77 27.98
N GLU A 399 -9.38 -2.68 26.66
CA GLU A 399 -10.21 -1.63 26.05
C GLU A 399 -11.66 -1.68 26.55
N ARG A 400 -12.15 -2.90 26.80
CA ARG A 400 -13.55 -3.12 27.20
C ARG A 400 -13.78 -2.96 28.69
N VAL A 401 -12.78 -3.26 29.52
CA VAL A 401 -12.85 -3.18 30.99
C VAL A 401 -11.64 -2.39 31.54
N PRO A 402 -11.65 -1.05 31.44
CA PRO A 402 -10.53 -0.21 31.87
C PRO A 402 -10.20 -0.31 33.36
N ALA A 403 -11.15 -0.76 34.19
CA ALA A 403 -10.95 -0.98 35.63
C ALA A 403 -9.91 -2.07 35.94
N LEU A 404 -9.66 -3.01 35.02
CA LEU A 404 -8.64 -4.05 35.18
C LEU A 404 -7.21 -3.49 35.12
N CYS A 405 -7.00 -2.35 34.45
CA CYS A 405 -5.70 -1.69 34.35
C CYS A 405 -5.17 -1.15 35.68
N GLN A 406 -6.05 -0.82 36.64
CA GLN A 406 -5.67 -0.19 37.91
C GLN A 406 -5.11 -1.17 38.96
N GLY A 407 -5.28 -2.48 38.80
CA GLY A 407 -4.96 -3.46 39.85
C GLY A 407 -3.69 -4.28 39.67
N ARG A 408 -3.27 -4.60 38.43
CA ARG A 408 -2.23 -5.63 38.18
C ARG A 408 -1.27 -5.38 37.02
N PHE A 409 -1.50 -4.33 36.21
CA PHE A 409 -0.78 -4.15 34.94
C PHE A 409 0.66 -3.62 35.06
N CYS A 410 0.94 -2.75 36.06
CA CYS A 410 2.28 -2.16 36.21
C CYS A 410 3.38 -3.15 36.65
N ALA A 411 3.05 -4.37 37.08
CA ALA A 411 4.04 -5.28 37.66
C ALA A 411 4.71 -6.22 36.65
N LYS A 412 4.12 -6.49 35.48
CA LYS A 412 4.57 -7.58 34.58
C LYS A 412 5.06 -7.14 33.19
N VAL A 413 4.56 -6.02 32.66
CA VAL A 413 5.01 -5.48 31.35
C VAL A 413 6.27 -4.61 31.46
N GLY A 414 6.66 -4.19 32.67
CA GLY A 414 7.90 -3.44 32.92
C GLY A 414 9.20 -4.27 32.97
N ARG A 415 9.17 -5.55 32.56
CA ARG A 415 10.34 -6.42 32.44
C ARG A 415 10.25 -7.30 31.18
N VAL A 416 10.25 -6.67 30.01
CA VAL A 416 10.79 -7.24 28.76
C VAL A 416 11.65 -6.18 28.10
#